data_AF-A0A183DIK3-F1
#
_entry.id   AF-A0A183DIK3-F1
#
_cell.length_a   1.000
_cell.length_b   1.000
_cell.length_c   1.000
_cell.angle_alpha   90.00
_cell.angle_beta   90.00
_cell.angle_gamma   90.00
#
_symmetry.space_group_name_H-M   'P 1'
#
loop_
_entity.id
_entity.type
_entity.pdbx_description
1 polymer ?
#
loop_
_entity_poly.entity_id
_entity_poly.type
_entity_poly.pdbx_seq_one_letter_code
_entity_poly.pdbx_strand_id
1 'polypeptide(L)' 'MNSLSEETVEWGSEDVHYLLAPYQCINKVAGKKIRSHLATAFNFWLKVDTRTVEAIISLVEMLHNASLM' A
#
# COMPACT_ATOMS: atom_id res chain seq x y z
N MET A 1 -15.50 21.94 -32.92
CA MET A 1 -14.33 21.22 -32.40
C MET A 1 -13.93 21.88 -31.09
N ASN A 2 -14.51 21.45 -29.97
CA ASN A 2 -14.02 21.87 -28.65
C ASN A 2 -12.96 20.85 -28.23
N SER A 3 -11.71 21.22 -28.42
CA SER A 3 -10.58 20.52 -27.84
C SER A 3 -10.58 20.81 -26.35
N LEU A 4 -11.21 19.93 -25.56
CA LEU A 4 -10.96 19.85 -24.12
C LEU A 4 -9.50 19.43 -23.98
N SER A 5 -8.62 20.38 -23.68
CA SER A 5 -7.26 20.09 -23.27
C SER A 5 -7.32 19.22 -22.03
N GLU A 6 -6.84 17.98 -22.13
CA GLU A 6 -6.53 17.15 -20.97
C GLU A 6 -5.44 17.86 -20.17
N GLU A 7 -5.86 18.68 -19.21
CA GLU A 7 -4.99 19.33 -18.25
C GLU A 7 -4.46 18.26 -17.31
N THR A 8 -3.24 17.79 -17.57
CA THR A 8 -2.54 16.87 -16.67
C THR A 8 -2.20 17.65 -15.41
N VAL A 9 -2.98 17.43 -14.34
CA VAL A 9 -2.68 17.98 -13.00
C VAL A 9 -1.35 17.40 -12.55
N GLU A 10 -0.29 18.20 -12.62
CA GLU A 10 0.98 17.87 -11.96
C GLU A 10 0.81 18.05 -10.46
N TRP A 11 0.80 16.94 -9.74
CA TRP A 11 0.76 16.94 -8.29
C TRP A 11 2.14 17.30 -7.72
N GLY A 12 2.20 18.32 -6.86
CA GLY A 12 3.41 18.67 -6.14
C GLY A 12 3.77 17.60 -5.10
N SER A 13 5.07 17.41 -4.84
CA SER A 13 5.56 16.47 -3.83
C SER A 13 5.09 16.82 -2.41
N GLU A 14 4.88 18.11 -2.13
CA GLU A 14 4.31 18.59 -0.86
C GLU A 14 2.84 18.17 -0.69
N ASP A 15 2.03 18.27 -1.74
CA ASP A 15 0.61 17.89 -1.69
C ASP A 15 0.46 16.41 -1.34
N VAL A 16 1.26 15.56 -1.97
CA VAL A 16 1.31 14.11 -1.69
C VAL A 16 1.78 13.85 -0.26
N HIS A 17 2.77 14.60 0.24
CA HIS A 17 3.26 14.46 1.61
C HIS A 17 2.17 14.79 2.64
N TYR A 18 1.47 15.91 2.49
CA TYR A 18 0.39 16.30 3.40
C TYR A 18 -0.78 15.31 3.34
N LEU A 19 -1.16 14.85 2.14
CA LEU A 19 -2.24 13.87 1.97
C LEU A 19 -1.92 12.53 2.67
N LEU A 20 -0.67 12.08 2.59
CA LEU A 20 -0.26 10.80 3.17
C LEU A 20 0.10 10.88 4.67
N ALA A 21 0.17 12.07 5.27
CA ALA A 21 0.60 12.23 6.66
C ALA A 21 -0.21 11.40 7.68
N PRO A 22 -1.55 11.30 7.59
CA PRO A 22 -2.33 10.45 8.51
C PRO A 22 -2.05 8.95 8.31
N TYR A 23 -1.94 8.52 7.05
CA TYR A 23 -1.60 7.15 6.69
C TYR A 23 -0.19 6.75 7.17
N GLN A 24 0.77 7.67 7.07
CA GLN A 24 2.12 7.46 7.62
C GLN A 24 2.13 7.39 9.15
N CYS A 25 1.23 8.10 9.83
CA CYS A 25 1.10 8.05 11.28
C CYS A 25 0.67 6.65 11.74
N ILE A 26 -0.37 6.07 11.12
CA ILE A 26 -0.84 4.72 11.47
C ILE A 26 0.17 3.64 11.11
N ASN A 27 0.92 3.80 10.01
CA ASN A 27 2.00 2.89 9.62
C ASN A 27 3.14 2.80 10.64
N LYS A 28 3.36 3.86 11.44
CA LYS A 28 4.43 3.87 12.47
C LYS A 28 4.08 3.06 13.71
N VAL A 29 2.83 2.64 13.87
CA VAL A 29 2.41 1.82 15.00
C VAL A 29 2.95 0.40 14.81
N ALA A 30 3.86 -0.02 15.68
CA ALA A 30 4.50 -1.34 15.61
C ALA A 30 3.46 -2.46 15.78
N GLY A 31 2.99 -3.02 14.66
CA GLY A 31 2.06 -4.14 14.64
C GLY A 31 2.73 -5.48 14.96
N LYS A 32 1.91 -6.47 15.32
CA LYS A 32 2.36 -7.85 15.62
C LYS A 32 2.82 -8.66 14.38
N LYS A 33 2.94 -8.03 13.21
CA LYS A 33 3.31 -8.64 11.90
C LYS A 33 2.56 -9.94 11.55
N ILE A 34 1.37 -10.17 12.09
CA ILE A 34 0.60 -11.42 11.92
C ILE A 34 0.30 -11.67 10.43
N ARG A 35 -0.01 -10.60 9.67
CA ARG A 35 -0.32 -10.66 8.23
C ARG A 35 0.82 -11.27 7.40
N SER A 36 2.07 -10.85 7.66
CA SER A 36 3.24 -11.40 6.97
C SER A 36 3.49 -12.86 7.36
N HIS A 37 3.35 -13.22 8.64
CA HIS A 37 3.51 -14.60 9.08
C HIS A 37 2.47 -15.53 8.44
N LEU A 38 1.22 -15.08 8.33
CA LEU A 38 0.15 -15.84 7.70
C LEU A 38 0.40 -16.06 6.21
N ALA A 39 0.81 -15.00 5.48
CA ALA A 39 1.16 -15.09 4.07
C ALA A 39 2.31 -16.08 3.83
N THR A 40 3.36 -16.04 4.66
CA THR A 40 4.48 -16.99 4.60
C THR A 40 4.03 -18.41 4.92
N ALA A 41 3.17 -18.61 5.92
CA ALA A 41 2.64 -19.93 6.27
C ALA A 41 1.80 -20.53 5.14
N PHE A 42 0.92 -19.74 4.51
CA PHE A 42 0.17 -20.23 3.34
C PHE A 42 1.07 -20.51 2.14
N ASN A 43 2.15 -19.74 1.97
CA ASN A 43 3.09 -19.98 0.89
C ASN A 43 3.82 -21.32 0.99
N PHE A 44 3.85 -21.96 2.16
CA PHE A 44 4.34 -23.33 2.31
C PHE A 44 3.60 -24.32 1.37
N TRP A 45 2.29 -24.16 1.22
CA TRP A 45 1.48 -24.97 0.31
C TRP A 45 1.43 -24.40 -1.10
N LEU A 46 1.33 -23.07 -1.24
CA LEU A 46 1.11 -22.40 -2.53
C LEU A 46 2.36 -22.30 -3.40
N LYS A 47 3.56 -22.32 -2.78
CA LYS A 47 4.86 -22.30 -3.48
C LYS A 47 5.00 -21.18 -4.50
N VAL A 48 4.49 -20.00 -4.18
CA VAL A 48 4.63 -18.79 -4.97
C VAL A 48 6.04 -18.23 -4.80
N ASP A 49 6.56 -17.58 -5.85
CA ASP A 49 7.87 -16.93 -5.81
C ASP A 49 7.92 -15.81 -4.75
N THR A 50 9.11 -15.63 -4.16
CA THR A 50 9.32 -14.68 -3.05
C THR A 50 8.91 -13.26 -3.41
N ARG A 51 9.21 -12.81 -4.63
CA ARG A 51 8.93 -11.43 -5.06
C ARG A 51 7.43 -11.17 -5.10
N THR A 52 6.66 -12.13 -5.61
CA THR A 52 5.19 -12.06 -5.65
C THR A 52 4.60 -12.10 -4.23
N VAL A 53 5.12 -12.95 -3.35
CA VAL A 53 4.65 -13.01 -1.96
C VAL A 53 4.92 -11.70 -1.21
N GLU A 54 6.10 -11.11 -1.39
CA GLU A 54 6.43 -9.80 -0.82
C GLU A 54 5.51 -8.70 -1.35
N ALA A 55 5.20 -8.71 -2.64
CA ALA A 55 4.24 -7.78 -3.23
C ALA A 55 2.84 -7.95 -2.62
N ILE A 56 2.37 -9.19 -2.45
CA ILE A 56 1.07 -9.49 -1.81
C ILE A 56 1.06 -8.97 -0.36
N ILE A 57 2.12 -9.23 0.41
CA ILE A 57 2.23 -8.77 1.80
C ILE A 57 2.15 -7.24 1.84
N SER A 58 2.87 -6.55 0.96
CA SER A 58 2.87 -5.09 0.88
C SER A 58 1.48 -4.53 0.54
N LEU A 59 0.79 -5.10 -0.45
CA LEU A 59 -0.56 -4.68 -0.83
C LEU A 59 -1.57 -4.88 0.32
N VAL A 60 -1.52 -6.04 0.98
CA VAL A 60 -2.42 -6.35 2.12
C VAL A 60 -2.15 -5.41 3.29
N GLU A 61 -0.89 -5.07 3.54
CA GLU A 61 -0.53 -4.08 4.57
C GLU A 61 -1.09 -2.69 4.25
N MET A 62 -0.93 -2.25 3.00
CA MET A 62 -1.49 -0.96 2.57
C MET A 62 -3.00 -0.91 2.71
N LEU A 63 -3.70 -1.93 2.21
CA LEU A 63 -5.16 -2.00 2.24
C LEU A 63 -5.69 -2.04 3.67
N HIS A 64 -5.05 -2.80 4.54
CA HIS A 64 -5.45 -2.87 5.93
C HIS A 64 -5.29 -1.53 6.63
N ASN A 65 -4.13 -0.87 6.48
CA ASN A 65 -3.89 0.43 7.12
C ASN A 65 -4.81 1.52 6.55
N ALA A 66 -5.13 1.46 5.25
CA ALA A 66 -6.12 2.34 4.64
C ALA A 66 -7.55 2.11 5.17
N SER A 67 -7.94 0.85 5.44
CA SER A 67 -9.27 0.53 5.98
C SER A 67 -9.50 0.92 7.45
N LEU A 68 -8.42 1.26 8.17
CA LEU A 68 -8.48 1.71 9.57
C LEU A 68 -8.69 3.23 9.69
N MET A 69 -8.56 3.96 8.58
CA MET A 69 -8.87 5.38 8.46
C MET A 69 -10.32 5.58 8.04
#